data_AF-A0A2A2KPF7-F1
#
_entry.id   AF-A0A2A2KPF7-F1
#
_cell.length_a   1.000
_cell.length_b   1.000
_cell.length_c   1.000
_cell.angle_alpha   90.00
_cell.angle_beta   90.00
_cell.angle_gamma   90.00
#
_symmetry.space_group_name_H-M   'P 1'
#
loop_
_entity.id
_entity.type
_entity.pdbx_description
1 polymer ?
#
loop_
_entity_poly.entity_id
_entity_poly.type
_entity_poly.pdbx_seq_one_letter_code
_entity_poly.pdbx_strand_id
1 'polypeptide(L)'
;MVGFVSGAWSPVFEIGKFVAFLSVCSQLAQIFTMPVSAKLCVSHGWPSAFYFHGIVSLIISIIFLSFFTNSPTKHPLIGEKELSLIMSEEKRKRTGKIPYSEILRSYPVWAIWAAFLGNAFGFQLIVQFMPTFLNKVLNVPIERTGFSAMVPPLAQIAIKTVAGVASDRITCFSEVNKLRLFNTLGMVGCGLCLVPLGYSPSDTSKATTFAIFFFTASISFLGLITCGSMKSATLVARQYAPFVMSVVQLVACIGMLIIPLLVAVLAPNNVLEEWRFDFIQFYLLIAISSYVFKIVILIIQCIIFTIYSQK
;
A
#
# COMPACT_ATOMS: atom_id res chain seq x y z
N MET A 1 8.33 8.46 8.74
CA MET A 1 8.14 8.11 10.16
C MET A 1 8.35 6.62 10.42
N VAL A 2 7.60 5.70 9.78
CA VAL A 2 7.69 4.24 10.01
C VAL A 2 9.14 3.71 9.98
N GLY A 3 9.92 4.03 8.94
CA GLY A 3 11.31 3.55 8.84
C GLY A 3 12.27 4.10 9.90
N PHE A 4 12.10 5.37 10.30
CA PHE A 4 12.93 5.99 11.33
C PHE A 4 12.62 5.44 12.72
N VAL A 5 11.34 5.37 13.08
CA VAL A 5 10.90 4.83 14.38
C VAL A 5 11.29 3.36 14.48
N SER A 6 10.99 2.54 13.47
CA SER A 6 11.39 1.12 13.46
C SER A 6 12.91 0.95 13.61
N GLY A 7 13.71 1.75 12.91
CA GLY A 7 15.17 1.66 12.97
C GLY A 7 15.80 2.20 14.25
N ALA A 8 15.08 3.01 15.03
CA ALA A 8 15.58 3.58 16.29
C ALA A 8 15.01 2.88 17.53
N TRP A 9 13.84 2.26 17.41
CA TRP A 9 13.06 1.70 18.53
C TRP A 9 12.90 0.17 18.48
N SER A 10 13.51 -0.52 17.52
CA SER A 10 13.47 -1.98 17.48
C SER A 10 14.84 -2.60 17.23
N PRO A 11 15.13 -3.77 17.83
CA PRO A 11 16.29 -4.60 17.45
C PRO A 11 16.25 -4.95 15.96
N VAL A 12 17.41 -5.08 15.32
CA VAL A 12 17.54 -5.29 13.87
C VAL A 12 16.84 -6.56 13.40
N PHE A 13 16.84 -7.61 14.23
CA PHE A 13 16.14 -8.86 13.94
C PHE A 13 14.60 -8.74 14.04
N GLU A 14 14.05 -7.71 14.68
CA GLU A 14 12.61 -7.47 14.83
C GLU A 14 12.07 -6.33 13.96
N ILE A 15 12.93 -5.54 13.32
CA ILE A 15 12.54 -4.41 12.45
C ILE A 15 11.44 -4.82 11.46
N GLY A 16 11.54 -6.01 10.85
CA GLY A 16 10.55 -6.51 9.91
C GLY A 16 9.15 -6.65 10.51
N LYS A 17 9.05 -7.16 11.75
CA LYS A 17 7.78 -7.29 12.48
C LYS A 17 7.20 -5.93 12.82
N PHE A 18 8.05 -5.01 13.28
CA PHE A 18 7.63 -3.66 13.68
C PHE A 18 7.13 -2.85 12.47
N VAL A 19 7.85 -2.90 11.34
CA VAL A 19 7.43 -2.28 10.08
C VAL A 19 6.13 -2.90 9.57
N ALA A 20 5.98 -4.23 9.65
CA ALA A 20 4.75 -4.91 9.25
C ALA A 20 3.56 -4.44 10.09
N PHE A 21 3.71 -4.38 11.42
CA PHE A 21 2.67 -3.89 12.33
C PHE A 21 2.28 -2.43 12.03
N LEU A 22 3.26 -1.53 11.91
CA LEU A 22 3.00 -0.13 11.58
C LEU A 22 2.39 0.05 10.18
N SER A 23 2.66 -0.86 9.25
CA SER A 23 2.09 -0.79 7.89
C SER A 23 0.61 -1.14 7.82
N VAL A 24 0.01 -1.67 8.91
CA VAL A 24 -1.43 -1.99 9.00
C VAL A 24 -2.26 -0.79 9.45
N CYS A 25 -1.62 0.27 9.99
CA CYS A 25 -2.30 1.45 10.49
C CYS A 25 -3.16 2.16 9.44
N SER A 26 -2.77 2.16 8.16
CA SER A 26 -3.55 2.80 7.09
C SER A 26 -4.86 2.06 6.82
N GLN A 27 -4.86 0.73 6.84
CA GLN A 27 -6.09 -0.07 6.69
C GLN A 27 -6.98 0.08 7.93
N LEU A 28 -6.41 0.06 9.14
CA LEU A 28 -7.17 0.27 10.39
C LEU A 28 -7.85 1.63 10.43
N ALA A 29 -7.15 2.68 10.00
CA ALA A 29 -7.72 4.01 9.89
C ALA A 29 -8.95 4.00 8.97
N GLN A 30 -8.88 3.34 7.82
CA GLN A 30 -10.03 3.23 6.89
C GLN A 30 -11.20 2.47 7.50
N ILE A 31 -10.93 1.35 8.17
CA ILE A 31 -11.95 0.50 8.82
C ILE A 31 -12.74 1.30 9.85
N PHE A 32 -12.09 2.21 10.57
CA PHE A 32 -12.75 3.07 11.56
C PHE A 32 -13.40 4.31 10.91
N THR A 33 -12.65 5.04 10.09
CA THR A 33 -13.08 6.36 9.59
C THR A 33 -14.27 6.27 8.66
N MET A 34 -14.34 5.29 7.76
CA MET A 34 -15.41 5.18 6.75
C MET A 34 -16.81 5.01 7.36
N PRO A 35 -17.08 4.01 8.23
CA PRO A 35 -18.41 3.83 8.81
C PRO A 35 -18.80 4.96 9.77
N VAL A 36 -17.84 5.46 10.56
CA VAL A 36 -18.09 6.56 11.50
C VAL A 36 -18.47 7.83 10.75
N SER A 37 -17.72 8.18 9.70
CA SER A 37 -18.03 9.32 8.84
C SER A 37 -19.40 9.16 8.19
N ALA A 38 -19.74 7.99 7.64
CA ALA A 38 -21.02 7.78 7.00
C ALA A 38 -22.21 7.92 7.96
N LYS A 39 -22.10 7.36 9.18
CA LYS A 39 -23.12 7.49 10.22
C LYS A 39 -23.31 8.95 10.65
N LEU A 40 -22.20 9.68 10.84
CA LEU A 40 -22.22 11.10 11.20
C LEU A 40 -22.84 11.96 10.10
N CYS A 41 -22.48 11.72 8.84
CA CYS A 41 -23.05 12.42 7.69
C CYS A 41 -24.58 12.29 7.60
N VAL A 42 -25.13 11.10 7.89
CA VAL A 42 -26.58 10.84 7.83
C VAL A 42 -27.32 11.42 9.03
N SER A 43 -26.73 11.37 10.23
CA SER A 43 -27.41 11.75 11.47
C SER A 43 -27.25 13.23 11.84
N HIS A 44 -26.08 13.82 11.59
CA HIS A 44 -25.71 15.17 12.04
C HIS A 44 -25.14 16.05 10.90
N GLY A 45 -25.26 15.59 9.65
CA GLY A 45 -24.75 16.28 8.47
C GLY A 45 -23.25 16.11 8.26
N TRP A 46 -22.78 16.40 7.05
CA TRP A 46 -21.38 16.19 6.66
C TRP A 46 -20.33 16.95 7.50
N PRO A 47 -20.59 18.16 8.06
CA PRO A 47 -19.57 18.86 8.85
C PRO A 47 -19.20 18.11 10.13
N SER A 48 -20.15 17.35 10.70
CA SER A 48 -19.94 16.59 11.94
C SER A 48 -18.83 15.54 11.81
N ALA A 49 -18.65 14.93 10.63
CA ALA A 49 -17.55 14.00 10.37
C ALA A 49 -16.18 14.68 10.51
N PHE A 50 -16.05 15.93 10.06
CA PHE A 50 -14.80 16.70 10.17
C PHE A 50 -14.50 17.07 11.62
N TYR A 51 -15.50 17.56 12.37
CA TYR A 51 -15.32 17.91 13.77
C TYR A 51 -14.95 16.70 14.62
N PHE A 52 -15.64 15.56 14.43
CA PHE A 52 -15.35 14.34 15.16
C PHE A 52 -13.92 13.84 14.94
N HIS A 53 -13.51 13.67 13.67
CA HIS A 53 -12.16 13.19 13.35
C HIS A 53 -11.08 14.20 13.77
N GLY A 54 -11.37 15.50 13.72
CA GLY A 54 -10.49 16.56 14.22
C GLY A 54 -10.24 16.45 15.72
N ILE A 55 -11.30 16.28 16.52
CA ILE A 55 -11.19 16.12 17.99
C ILE A 55 -10.44 14.83 18.33
N VAL A 56 -10.78 13.71 17.69
CA VAL A 56 -10.09 12.42 17.91
C VAL A 56 -8.60 12.54 17.57
N SER A 57 -8.27 13.18 16.44
CA SER A 57 -6.87 13.41 16.02
C SER A 57 -6.12 14.30 17.02
N LEU A 58 -6.78 15.32 17.59
CA LEU A 58 -6.18 16.19 18.60
C LEU A 58 -5.88 15.40 19.89
N ILE A 59 -6.83 14.59 20.37
CA ILE A 59 -6.65 13.76 21.57
C ILE A 59 -5.49 12.79 21.37
N ILE A 60 -5.46 12.06 20.24
CA ILE A 60 -4.37 11.12 19.92
C ILE A 60 -3.03 11.86 19.82
N SER A 61 -3.02 13.07 19.26
CA SER A 61 -1.80 13.89 19.15
C SER A 61 -1.28 14.33 20.52
N ILE A 62 -2.16 14.74 21.45
CA ILE A 62 -1.79 15.09 22.84
C ILE A 62 -1.21 13.87 23.56
N ILE A 63 -1.84 12.70 23.42
CA ILE A 63 -1.33 11.45 23.99
C ILE A 63 0.05 11.16 23.38
N PHE A 64 0.20 11.20 22.07
CA PHE A 64 1.48 10.95 21.40
C PHE A 64 2.59 11.90 21.89
N LEU A 65 2.31 13.21 21.99
CA LEU A 65 3.28 14.19 22.47
C LEU A 65 3.65 14.00 23.95
N SER A 66 2.75 13.45 24.76
CA SER A 66 2.99 13.19 26.18
C SER A 66 3.86 11.95 26.43
N PHE A 67 3.80 10.95 25.54
CA PHE A 67 4.50 9.67 25.71
C PHE A 67 5.72 9.50 24.80
N PHE A 68 5.68 10.00 23.56
CA PHE A 68 6.72 9.70 22.56
C PHE A 68 7.99 10.51 22.80
N THR A 69 9.13 9.83 22.84
CA THR A 69 10.46 10.44 22.90
C THR A 69 11.23 10.14 21.61
N ASN A 70 12.10 11.06 21.16
CA ASN A 70 12.85 10.85 19.91
C ASN A 70 13.98 9.82 20.02
N SER A 71 14.41 9.48 21.23
CA SER A 71 15.53 8.56 21.47
C SER A 71 15.17 7.56 22.56
N PRO A 72 15.42 6.26 22.36
CA PRO A 72 15.17 5.25 23.37
C PRO A 72 15.98 5.50 24.64
N THR A 73 17.20 6.04 24.54
CA THR A 73 18.07 6.33 25.70
C THR A 73 17.51 7.39 26.64
N LYS A 74 16.58 8.23 26.16
CA LYS A 74 15.97 9.31 26.95
C LYS A 74 14.58 8.92 27.47
N HIS A 75 14.10 7.72 27.17
CA HIS A 75 12.74 7.33 27.49
C HIS A 75 12.66 6.76 28.91
N PRO A 76 11.80 7.31 29.79
CA PRO A 76 11.79 6.95 31.21
C PRO A 76 11.30 5.52 31.49
N LEU A 77 10.57 4.90 30.55
CA LEU A 77 9.98 3.57 30.73
C LEU A 77 10.79 2.44 30.08
N ILE A 78 11.96 2.72 29.50
CA ILE A 78 12.76 1.67 28.84
C ILE A 78 13.60 0.90 29.86
N GLY A 79 13.60 -0.43 29.78
CA GLY A 79 14.45 -1.27 30.62
C GLY A 79 15.89 -1.35 30.11
N GLU A 80 16.87 -1.51 31.01
CA GLU A 80 18.28 -1.63 30.64
C GLU A 80 18.57 -2.78 29.66
N LYS A 81 17.88 -3.92 29.84
CA LYS A 81 17.99 -5.08 28.95
C LYS A 81 17.53 -4.75 27.53
N GLU A 82 16.38 -4.11 27.39
CA GLU A 82 15.82 -3.70 26.09
C GLU A 82 16.72 -2.66 25.41
N LEU A 83 17.18 -1.66 26.17
CA LEU A 83 18.09 -0.64 25.66
C LEU A 83 19.40 -1.25 25.15
N SER A 84 19.95 -2.23 25.86
CA SER A 84 21.17 -2.93 25.43
C SER A 84 20.98 -3.69 24.11
N LEU A 85 19.82 -4.31 23.89
CA LEU A 85 19.50 -5.00 22.64
C LEU A 85 19.42 -4.01 21.46
N ILE A 86 18.73 -2.88 21.64
CA ILE A 86 18.60 -1.85 20.61
C ILE A 86 19.97 -1.23 20.26
N MET A 87 20.77 -0.89 21.27
CA MET A 87 22.05 -0.19 21.07
C MET A 87 23.18 -1.10 20.55
N SER A 88 23.15 -2.40 20.87
CA SER A 88 24.20 -3.35 20.47
C SER A 88 24.33 -3.48 18.94
N GLU A 89 23.23 -3.32 18.22
CA GLU A 89 23.19 -3.45 16.76
C GLU A 89 23.23 -2.10 16.03
N GLU A 90 22.91 -0.98 16.68
CA GLU A 90 22.99 0.38 16.10
C GLU A 90 24.42 0.76 15.69
N LYS A 91 25.43 0.27 16.44
CA LYS A 91 26.86 0.46 16.14
C LYS A 91 27.31 -0.17 14.80
N ARG A 92 26.51 -1.06 14.20
CA ARG A 92 26.93 -1.87 13.04
C ARG A 92 26.54 -1.29 11.66
N LYS A 93 25.74 -0.20 11.56
CA LYS A 93 25.14 0.21 10.27
C LYS A 93 25.07 1.71 9.91
N ARG A 94 25.69 2.63 10.65
CA ARG A 94 25.64 4.08 10.32
C ARG A 94 27.01 4.70 10.08
N THR A 95 27.70 4.33 9.00
CA THR A 95 28.91 5.04 8.57
C THR A 95 29.01 5.06 7.05
N GLY A 96 28.41 6.06 6.42
CA GLY A 96 28.60 6.34 4.98
C GLY A 96 27.66 7.44 4.48
N LYS A 97 28.17 8.33 3.61
CA LYS A 97 27.32 9.26 2.86
C LYS A 97 26.42 8.45 1.92
N ILE A 98 25.15 8.81 1.82
CA ILE A 98 24.20 8.16 0.89
C ILE A 98 24.66 8.47 -0.56
N PRO A 99 24.91 7.46 -1.40
CA PRO A 99 25.35 7.67 -2.78
C PRO A 99 24.14 7.98 -3.68
N TYR A 100 23.59 9.19 -3.56
CA TYR A 100 22.38 9.61 -4.26
C TYR A 100 22.44 9.38 -5.79
N SER A 101 23.57 9.72 -6.42
CA SER A 101 23.77 9.57 -7.86
C SER A 101 23.72 8.11 -8.31
N GLU A 102 24.32 7.19 -7.56
CA GLU A 102 24.33 5.76 -7.88
C GLU A 102 22.93 5.16 -7.73
N ILE A 103 22.20 5.55 -6.68
CA ILE A 103 20.82 5.10 -6.47
C ILE A 103 19.91 5.59 -7.61
N LEU A 104 20.04 6.86 -8.00
CA LEU A 104 19.24 7.45 -9.09
C LEU A 104 19.59 6.90 -10.47
N ARG A 105 20.79 6.33 -10.67
CA ARG A 105 21.19 5.67 -11.93
C ARG A 105 20.84 4.19 -11.97
N SER A 106 20.35 3.61 -10.87
CA SER A 106 20.09 2.18 -10.75
C SER A 106 18.76 1.78 -11.39
N TYR A 107 18.82 1.03 -12.51
CA TYR A 107 17.65 0.47 -13.17
C TYR A 107 16.68 -0.31 -12.26
N PRO A 108 17.11 -1.19 -11.33
CA PRO A 108 16.17 -1.87 -10.43
C PRO A 108 15.40 -0.90 -9.53
N VAL A 109 16.01 0.21 -9.12
CA VAL A 109 15.35 1.23 -8.30
C VAL A 109 14.21 1.91 -9.07
N TRP A 110 14.44 2.24 -10.34
CA TRP A 110 13.38 2.78 -11.22
C TRP A 110 12.25 1.79 -11.46
N ALA A 111 12.57 0.51 -11.65
CA ALA A 111 11.55 -0.53 -11.80
C ALA A 111 10.69 -0.68 -10.53
N ILE A 112 11.32 -0.60 -9.36
CA ILE A 112 10.61 -0.57 -8.08
C ILE A 112 9.67 0.64 -8.02
N TRP A 113 10.14 1.85 -8.34
CA TRP A 113 9.31 3.05 -8.32
C TRP A 113 8.14 2.98 -9.32
N ALA A 114 8.36 2.43 -10.52
CA ALA A 114 7.28 2.19 -11.48
C ALA A 114 6.23 1.21 -10.94
N ALA A 115 6.64 0.12 -10.29
CA ALA A 115 5.72 -0.81 -9.65
C ALA A 115 4.90 -0.14 -8.53
N PHE A 116 5.54 0.70 -7.72
CA PHE A 116 4.87 1.46 -6.67
C PHE A 116 3.92 2.52 -7.21
N LEU A 117 4.21 3.12 -8.35
CA LEU A 117 3.29 4.03 -9.04
C LEU A 117 2.01 3.30 -9.44
N GLY A 118 2.12 2.15 -10.12
CA GLY A 118 0.96 1.33 -10.47
C GLY A 118 0.19 0.85 -9.24
N ASN A 119 0.89 0.46 -8.17
CA ASN A 119 0.26 0.12 -6.89
C ASN A 119 -0.50 1.31 -6.28
N ALA A 120 0.09 2.51 -6.30
CA ALA A 120 -0.58 3.71 -5.81
C ALA A 120 -1.85 4.00 -6.62
N PHE A 121 -1.81 3.79 -7.93
CA PHE A 121 -2.97 3.96 -8.82
C PHE A 121 -4.11 3.02 -8.47
N GLY A 122 -3.83 1.72 -8.38
CA GLY A 122 -4.84 0.73 -7.98
C GLY A 122 -5.38 0.98 -6.57
N PHE A 123 -4.50 1.24 -5.60
CA PHE A 123 -4.90 1.47 -4.21
C PHE A 123 -5.82 2.69 -4.07
N GLN A 124 -5.42 3.82 -4.64
CA GLN A 124 -6.15 5.08 -4.49
C GLN A 124 -7.46 5.07 -5.27
N LEU A 125 -7.50 4.48 -6.48
CA LEU A 125 -8.75 4.31 -7.22
C LEU A 125 -9.79 3.59 -6.35
N ILE A 126 -9.42 2.45 -5.77
CA ILE A 126 -10.35 1.66 -4.96
C ILE A 126 -10.75 2.43 -3.70
N VAL A 127 -9.78 2.96 -2.95
CA VAL A 127 -10.05 3.61 -1.66
C VAL A 127 -10.90 4.87 -1.82
N GLN A 128 -10.59 5.71 -2.80
CA GLN A 128 -11.20 7.01 -2.97
C GLN A 128 -12.50 6.94 -3.77
N PHE A 129 -12.55 6.07 -4.78
CA PHE A 129 -13.65 6.07 -5.75
C PHE A 129 -14.61 4.89 -5.61
N MET A 130 -14.30 3.85 -4.84
CA MET A 130 -15.31 2.84 -4.52
C MET A 130 -16.54 3.44 -3.83
N PRO A 131 -16.42 4.31 -2.79
CA PRO A 131 -17.60 4.91 -2.17
C PRO A 131 -18.40 5.77 -3.17
N THR A 132 -17.70 6.50 -4.03
CA THR A 132 -18.30 7.29 -5.11
C THR A 132 -19.03 6.41 -6.10
N PHE A 133 -18.43 5.31 -6.55
CA PHE A 133 -19.05 4.35 -7.46
C PHE A 133 -20.33 3.74 -6.86
N LEU A 134 -20.26 3.26 -5.61
CA LEU A 134 -21.43 2.71 -4.92
C LEU A 134 -22.55 3.74 -4.76
N ASN A 135 -22.23 4.98 -4.38
CA ASN A 135 -23.24 5.99 -4.13
C ASN A 135 -23.77 6.66 -5.41
N LYS A 136 -22.90 7.07 -6.33
CA LYS A 136 -23.26 7.87 -7.51
C LYS A 136 -23.67 7.02 -8.71
N VAL A 137 -23.10 5.84 -8.89
CA VAL A 137 -23.40 4.96 -10.03
C VAL A 137 -24.47 3.93 -9.64
N LEU A 138 -24.28 3.27 -8.50
CA LEU A 138 -25.19 2.22 -8.04
C LEU A 138 -26.32 2.73 -7.13
N ASN A 139 -26.35 4.04 -6.83
CA ASN A 139 -27.38 4.67 -6.00
C ASN A 139 -27.52 4.04 -4.59
N VAL A 140 -26.41 3.51 -4.04
CA VAL A 140 -26.39 2.93 -2.69
C VAL A 140 -26.42 4.04 -1.63
N PRO A 141 -27.29 3.94 -0.62
CA PRO A 141 -27.36 4.93 0.47
C PRO A 141 -26.00 5.12 1.17
N ILE A 142 -25.70 6.35 1.58
CA ILE A 142 -24.41 6.76 2.17
C ILE A 142 -24.03 5.88 3.36
N GLU A 143 -25.00 5.57 4.25
CA GLU A 143 -24.76 4.72 5.41
C GLU A 143 -24.24 3.33 4.98
N ARG A 144 -24.97 2.63 4.10
CA ARG A 144 -24.57 1.32 3.59
C ARG A 144 -23.24 1.37 2.84
N THR A 145 -22.99 2.44 2.08
CA THR A 145 -21.72 2.66 1.38
C THR A 145 -20.54 2.76 2.35
N GLY A 146 -20.69 3.53 3.45
CA GLY A 146 -19.65 3.65 4.46
C GLY A 146 -19.36 2.36 5.22
N PHE A 147 -20.40 1.59 5.55
CA PHE A 147 -20.22 0.26 6.14
C PHE A 147 -19.57 -0.73 5.16
N SER A 148 -19.97 -0.69 3.88
CA SER A 148 -19.37 -1.55 2.85
C SER A 148 -17.90 -1.22 2.61
N ALA A 149 -17.50 0.04 2.81
CA ALA A 149 -16.14 0.49 2.59
C ALA A 149 -15.10 -0.02 3.60
N MET A 150 -15.52 -0.61 4.73
CA MET A 150 -14.59 -1.25 5.67
C MET A 150 -14.19 -2.68 5.26
N VAL A 151 -14.97 -3.34 4.39
CA VAL A 151 -14.74 -4.74 4.00
C VAL A 151 -13.44 -4.92 3.20
N PRO A 152 -13.16 -4.09 2.17
CA PRO A 152 -11.92 -4.21 1.39
C PRO A 152 -10.62 -4.14 2.23
N PRO A 153 -10.43 -3.14 3.12
CA PRO A 153 -9.20 -3.09 3.93
C PRO A 153 -9.07 -4.26 4.92
N LEU A 154 -10.17 -4.81 5.45
CA LEU A 154 -10.13 -6.02 6.30
C LEU A 154 -9.60 -7.23 5.53
N ALA A 155 -10.15 -7.48 4.34
CA ALA A 155 -9.70 -8.57 3.47
C ALA A 155 -8.24 -8.37 3.04
N GLN A 156 -7.85 -7.13 2.75
CA GLN A 156 -6.46 -6.80 2.41
C GLN A 156 -5.50 -7.16 3.54
N ILE A 157 -5.83 -6.85 4.80
CA ILE A 157 -4.98 -7.22 5.96
C ILE A 157 -4.81 -8.74 6.06
N ALA A 158 -5.91 -9.50 5.90
CA ALA A 158 -5.88 -10.95 5.99
C ALA A 158 -4.99 -11.56 4.88
N ILE A 159 -5.22 -11.17 3.63
CA ILE A 159 -4.45 -11.67 2.48
C ILE A 159 -2.99 -11.25 2.56
N LYS A 160 -2.69 -10.00 2.94
CA LYS A 160 -1.32 -9.51 3.17
C LYS A 160 -0.59 -10.35 4.20
N THR A 161 -1.23 -10.68 5.32
CA THR A 161 -0.63 -11.51 6.38
C THR A 161 -0.36 -12.93 5.90
N VAL A 162 -1.35 -13.56 5.25
CA VAL A 162 -1.21 -14.92 4.69
C VAL A 162 -0.13 -14.97 3.62
N ALA A 163 -0.09 -13.98 2.73
CA ALA A 163 0.91 -13.88 1.67
C ALA A 163 2.33 -13.72 2.22
N GLY A 164 2.51 -12.94 3.30
CA GLY A 164 3.78 -12.81 4.01
C GLY A 164 4.29 -14.17 4.49
N VAL A 165 3.46 -14.90 5.23
CA VAL A 165 3.81 -16.24 5.74
C VAL A 165 4.05 -17.23 4.59
N ALA A 166 3.25 -17.18 3.54
CA ALA A 166 3.41 -18.03 2.37
C ALA A 166 4.73 -17.74 1.62
N SER A 167 5.09 -16.47 1.43
CA SER A 167 6.33 -16.04 0.76
C SER A 167 7.57 -16.61 1.44
N ASP A 168 7.54 -16.71 2.77
CA ASP A 168 8.64 -17.21 3.58
C ASP A 168 8.69 -18.75 3.62
N ARG A 169 7.54 -19.44 3.54
CA ARG A 169 7.47 -20.92 3.51
C ARG A 169 7.76 -21.53 2.14
N ILE A 170 7.55 -20.80 1.05
CA ILE A 170 7.82 -21.28 -0.30
C ILE A 170 9.33 -21.28 -0.55
N THR A 171 9.93 -22.47 -0.54
CA THR A 171 11.37 -22.69 -0.81
C THR A 171 11.64 -23.25 -2.21
N CYS A 172 10.61 -23.65 -2.96
CA CYS A 172 10.76 -24.27 -4.27
C CYS A 172 11.14 -23.29 -5.40
N PHE A 173 10.98 -21.98 -5.18
CA PHE A 173 11.33 -20.94 -6.15
C PHE A 173 12.48 -20.07 -5.64
N SER A 174 13.32 -19.58 -6.56
CA SER A 174 14.31 -18.55 -6.23
C SER A 174 13.62 -17.29 -5.69
N GLU A 175 14.28 -16.57 -4.78
CA GLU A 175 13.74 -15.34 -4.20
C GLU A 175 13.34 -14.33 -5.29
N VAL A 176 14.14 -14.18 -6.35
CA VAL A 176 13.84 -13.28 -7.48
C VAL A 176 12.56 -13.69 -8.20
N ASN A 177 12.35 -14.99 -8.45
CA ASN A 177 11.14 -15.49 -9.09
C ASN A 177 9.91 -15.30 -8.19
N LYS A 178 10.04 -15.48 -6.87
CA LYS A 178 8.97 -15.18 -5.91
C LYS A 178 8.57 -13.71 -5.98
N LEU A 179 9.52 -12.78 -5.91
CA LEU A 179 9.24 -11.34 -5.98
C LEU A 179 8.47 -10.97 -7.26
N ARG A 180 8.86 -11.55 -8.40
CA ARG A 180 8.20 -11.32 -9.71
C ARG A 180 6.80 -11.91 -9.74
N LEU A 181 6.62 -13.13 -9.22
CA LEU A 181 5.34 -13.83 -9.19
C LEU A 181 4.33 -13.07 -8.32
N PHE A 182 4.68 -12.75 -7.07
CA PHE A 182 3.80 -12.03 -6.15
C PHE A 182 3.45 -10.62 -6.66
N ASN A 183 4.43 -9.91 -7.26
CA ASN A 183 4.15 -8.60 -7.85
C ASN A 183 3.20 -8.71 -9.05
N THR A 184 3.42 -9.68 -9.94
CA THR A 184 2.58 -9.87 -11.13
C THR A 184 1.17 -10.30 -10.74
N LEU A 185 1.04 -11.28 -9.85
CA LEU A 185 -0.25 -11.72 -9.33
C LEU A 185 -0.99 -10.58 -8.63
N GLY A 186 -0.28 -9.77 -7.83
CA GLY A 186 -0.91 -8.67 -7.12
C GLY A 186 -1.39 -7.55 -8.03
N MET A 187 -0.56 -7.10 -8.98
CA MET A 187 -0.91 -6.00 -9.89
C MET A 187 -1.91 -6.44 -10.97
N VAL A 188 -1.62 -7.54 -11.68
CA VAL A 188 -2.50 -8.04 -12.74
C VAL A 188 -3.81 -8.55 -12.15
N GLY A 189 -3.76 -9.28 -11.03
CA GLY A 189 -4.97 -9.72 -10.32
C GLY A 189 -5.83 -8.55 -9.84
N CYS A 190 -5.21 -7.49 -9.29
CA CYS A 190 -5.91 -6.27 -8.92
C CYS A 190 -6.69 -5.69 -10.12
N GLY A 191 -6.03 -5.48 -11.26
CA GLY A 191 -6.67 -4.87 -12.41
C GLY A 191 -7.68 -5.78 -13.12
N LEU A 192 -7.45 -7.10 -13.18
CA LEU A 192 -8.43 -8.06 -13.70
C LEU A 192 -9.72 -8.08 -12.88
N CYS A 193 -9.63 -7.89 -11.55
CA CYS A 193 -10.81 -7.76 -10.70
C CYS A 193 -11.54 -6.42 -10.87
N LEU A 194 -10.91 -5.38 -11.44
CA LEU A 194 -11.59 -4.10 -11.69
C LEU A 194 -12.46 -4.14 -12.95
N VAL A 195 -12.03 -4.84 -14.01
CA VAL A 195 -12.74 -4.85 -15.30
C VAL A 195 -14.22 -5.31 -15.19
N PRO A 196 -14.57 -6.37 -14.43
CA PRO A 196 -15.96 -6.80 -14.26
C PRO A 196 -16.88 -5.74 -13.67
N LEU A 197 -16.36 -4.79 -12.88
CA LEU A 197 -17.16 -3.71 -12.27
C LEU A 197 -17.87 -2.84 -13.32
N GLY A 198 -17.26 -2.68 -14.50
CA GLY A 198 -17.87 -1.96 -15.62
C GLY A 198 -19.06 -2.67 -16.27
N TYR A 199 -19.32 -3.92 -15.88
CA TYR A 199 -20.44 -4.74 -16.37
C TYR A 199 -21.39 -5.09 -15.23
N SER A 200 -21.52 -4.19 -14.25
CA SER A 200 -22.38 -4.40 -13.09
C SER A 200 -23.84 -4.68 -13.51
N PRO A 201 -24.54 -5.63 -12.85
CA PRO A 201 -25.95 -5.92 -13.10
C PRO A 201 -26.85 -4.70 -12.95
N SER A 202 -28.00 -4.69 -13.64
CA SER A 202 -29.00 -3.62 -13.53
C SER A 202 -29.75 -3.63 -12.19
N ASP A 203 -29.84 -4.78 -11.53
CA ASP A 203 -30.44 -4.92 -10.20
C ASP A 203 -29.51 -4.33 -9.13
N THR A 204 -29.97 -3.28 -8.45
CA THR A 204 -29.21 -2.53 -7.45
C THR A 204 -28.65 -3.40 -6.32
N SER A 205 -29.40 -4.39 -5.83
CA SER A 205 -28.96 -5.24 -4.72
C SER A 205 -27.83 -6.16 -5.16
N LYS A 206 -28.01 -6.80 -6.33
CA LYS A 206 -26.98 -7.68 -6.93
C LYS A 206 -25.75 -6.89 -7.35
N ALA A 207 -25.94 -5.71 -7.92
CA ALA A 207 -24.87 -4.78 -8.30
C ALA A 207 -24.02 -4.37 -7.10
N THR A 208 -24.64 -4.06 -5.96
CA THR A 208 -23.92 -3.67 -4.75
C THR A 208 -23.03 -4.80 -4.24
N THR A 209 -23.57 -6.02 -4.10
CA THR A 209 -22.80 -7.18 -3.64
C THR A 209 -21.69 -7.55 -4.63
N PHE A 210 -22.00 -7.51 -5.92
CA PHE A 210 -21.03 -7.73 -6.99
C PHE A 210 -19.88 -6.72 -6.92
N ALA A 211 -20.19 -5.43 -6.78
CA ALA A 211 -19.19 -4.38 -6.68
C ALA A 211 -18.30 -4.55 -5.44
N ILE A 212 -18.90 -4.78 -4.27
CA ILE A 212 -18.15 -5.02 -3.02
C ILE A 212 -17.21 -6.22 -3.17
N PHE A 213 -17.68 -7.32 -3.77
CA PHE A 213 -16.86 -8.49 -4.01
C PHE A 213 -15.64 -8.18 -4.90
N PHE A 214 -15.85 -7.54 -6.05
CA PHE A 214 -14.77 -7.25 -6.99
C PHE A 214 -13.80 -6.18 -6.49
N PHE A 215 -14.28 -5.13 -5.81
CA PHE A 215 -13.38 -4.16 -5.15
C PHE A 215 -12.57 -4.82 -4.02
N THR A 216 -13.21 -5.68 -3.22
CA THR A 216 -12.54 -6.44 -2.15
C THR A 216 -11.50 -7.40 -2.71
N ALA A 217 -11.82 -8.14 -3.78
CA ALA A 217 -10.90 -9.03 -4.45
C ALA A 217 -9.71 -8.25 -5.04
N SER A 218 -9.98 -7.11 -5.69
CA SER A 218 -8.97 -6.25 -6.31
C SER A 218 -7.94 -5.74 -5.29
N ILE A 219 -8.41 -5.14 -4.18
CA ILE A 219 -7.51 -4.64 -3.13
C ILE A 219 -6.77 -5.77 -2.39
N SER A 220 -7.39 -6.95 -2.33
CA SER A 220 -6.80 -8.15 -1.72
C SER A 220 -5.62 -8.66 -2.54
N PHE A 221 -5.77 -8.74 -3.86
CA PHE A 221 -4.64 -9.02 -4.76
C PHE A 221 -3.55 -7.96 -4.61
N LEU A 222 -3.91 -6.69 -4.50
CA LEU A 222 -2.95 -5.61 -4.26
C LEU A 222 -2.14 -5.83 -2.96
N GLY A 223 -2.72 -6.49 -1.95
CA GLY A 223 -2.02 -6.90 -0.72
C GLY A 223 -0.79 -7.79 -0.96
N LEU A 224 -0.77 -8.57 -2.05
CA LEU A 224 0.35 -9.46 -2.42
C LEU A 224 1.62 -8.69 -2.82
N ILE A 225 1.50 -7.41 -3.18
CA ILE A 225 2.61 -6.55 -3.60
C ILE A 225 3.63 -6.35 -2.46
N THR A 226 3.19 -6.52 -1.22
CA THR A 226 4.05 -6.50 -0.03
C THR A 226 5.16 -7.56 -0.09
N CYS A 227 4.86 -8.72 -0.68
CA CYS A 227 5.82 -9.80 -0.93
C CYS A 227 6.56 -9.67 -2.27
N GLY A 228 6.18 -8.68 -3.10
CA GLY A 228 6.74 -8.38 -4.41
C GLY A 228 7.66 -7.16 -4.39
N SER A 229 7.16 -6.01 -4.86
CA SER A 229 7.94 -4.78 -4.99
C SER A 229 8.38 -4.17 -3.65
N MET A 230 7.63 -4.35 -2.55
CA MET A 230 8.07 -3.87 -1.23
C MET A 230 9.28 -4.66 -0.70
N LYS A 231 9.20 -6.01 -0.75
CA LYS A 231 10.33 -6.87 -0.36
C LYS A 231 11.53 -6.63 -1.29
N SER A 232 11.32 -6.47 -2.60
CA SER A 232 12.41 -6.16 -3.54
C SER A 232 13.10 -4.81 -3.27
N ALA A 233 12.34 -3.77 -2.89
CA ALA A 233 12.91 -2.48 -2.51
C ALA A 233 13.89 -2.59 -1.34
N THR A 234 13.52 -3.37 -0.32
CA THR A 234 14.40 -3.60 0.84
C THR A 234 15.63 -4.45 0.50
N LEU A 235 15.48 -5.46 -0.37
CA LEU A 235 16.58 -6.34 -0.79
C LEU A 235 17.60 -5.64 -1.69
N VAL A 236 17.13 -4.82 -2.63
CA VAL A 236 17.99 -4.05 -3.55
C VAL A 236 18.70 -2.91 -2.81
N ALA A 237 17.98 -2.14 -2.01
CA ALA A 237 18.52 -0.94 -1.39
C ALA A 237 19.32 -1.22 -0.11
N ARG A 238 19.10 -2.38 0.55
CA ARG A 238 19.77 -2.80 1.80
C ARG A 238 19.82 -1.67 2.83
N GLN A 239 21.01 -1.14 3.12
CA GLN A 239 21.21 -0.04 4.08
C GLN A 239 20.61 1.30 3.63
N TYR A 240 20.38 1.49 2.33
CA TYR A 240 19.76 2.68 1.75
C TYR A 240 18.24 2.53 1.54
N ALA A 241 17.63 1.44 2.02
CA ALA A 241 16.18 1.22 1.93
C ALA A 241 15.32 2.39 2.46
N PRO A 242 15.68 3.07 3.58
CA PRO A 242 14.89 4.22 4.04
C PRO A 242 14.78 5.35 3.01
N PHE A 243 15.86 5.62 2.25
CA PHE A 243 15.85 6.64 1.20
C PHE A 243 14.97 6.20 0.01
N VAL A 244 15.18 4.97 -0.49
CA VAL A 244 14.39 4.43 -1.61
C VAL A 244 12.89 4.40 -1.28
N MET A 245 12.53 4.00 -0.05
CA MET A 245 11.15 3.98 0.42
C MET A 245 10.56 5.39 0.62
N SER A 246 11.40 6.41 0.88
CA SER A 246 10.94 7.80 0.94
C SER A 246 10.55 8.33 -0.45
N VAL A 247 11.32 7.96 -1.48
CA VAL A 247 10.97 8.29 -2.88
C VAL A 247 9.71 7.53 -3.31
N VAL A 248 9.54 6.28 -2.90
CA VAL A 248 8.28 5.53 -3.10
C VAL A 248 7.08 6.29 -2.55
N GLN A 249 7.21 6.89 -1.36
CA GLN A 249 6.13 7.70 -0.79
C GLN A 249 5.85 8.96 -1.62
N LEU A 250 6.88 9.61 -2.16
CA LEU A 250 6.72 10.74 -3.07
C LEU A 250 5.96 10.34 -4.34
N VAL A 251 6.34 9.21 -4.95
CA VAL A 251 5.64 8.63 -6.11
C VAL A 251 4.18 8.33 -5.80
N ALA A 252 3.89 7.81 -4.60
CA ALA A 252 2.52 7.57 -4.15
C ALA A 252 1.72 8.88 -4.00
N CYS A 253 2.34 9.94 -3.47
CA CYS A 253 1.71 11.26 -3.38
C CYS A 253 1.40 11.86 -4.76
N ILE A 254 2.29 11.67 -5.74
CA ILE A 254 2.03 12.08 -7.12
C ILE A 254 0.81 11.33 -7.67
N GLY A 255 0.72 10.02 -7.42
CA GLY A 255 -0.46 9.24 -7.78
C GLY A 255 -1.75 9.76 -7.13
N MET A 256 -1.72 10.08 -5.84
CA MET A 256 -2.88 10.65 -5.12
C MET A 256 -3.39 11.97 -5.73
N LEU A 257 -2.50 12.78 -6.33
CA LEU A 257 -2.88 14.04 -6.97
C LEU A 257 -3.42 13.82 -8.40
N ILE A 258 -2.87 12.86 -9.14
CA ILE A 258 -3.24 12.61 -10.53
C ILE A 258 -4.57 11.86 -10.66
N ILE A 259 -4.84 10.91 -9.77
CA ILE A 259 -6.00 10.01 -9.91
C ILE A 259 -7.34 10.76 -9.88
N PRO A 260 -7.59 11.71 -8.96
CA PRO A 260 -8.83 12.47 -8.99
C PRO A 260 -9.02 13.28 -10.29
N LEU A 261 -7.93 13.79 -10.86
CA LEU A 261 -7.98 14.50 -12.15
C LEU A 261 -8.32 13.55 -13.29
N LEU A 262 -7.72 12.35 -13.32
CA LEU A 262 -8.04 11.33 -14.32
C LEU A 262 -9.51 10.92 -14.22
N VAL A 263 -10.00 10.57 -13.03
CA VAL A 263 -11.39 10.14 -12.84
C VAL A 263 -12.37 11.27 -13.17
N ALA A 264 -12.05 12.53 -12.85
CA ALA A 264 -12.91 13.67 -13.20
C ALA A 264 -13.06 13.87 -14.72
N VAL A 265 -12.01 13.56 -15.50
CA VAL A 265 -12.04 13.64 -16.96
C VAL A 265 -12.69 12.41 -17.59
N LEU A 266 -12.46 11.23 -17.01
CA LEU A 266 -12.92 9.95 -17.57
C LEU A 266 -14.36 9.61 -17.20
N ALA A 267 -14.84 10.04 -16.04
CA ALA A 267 -16.19 9.79 -15.54
C ALA A 267 -16.90 11.07 -15.04
N PRO A 268 -17.07 12.09 -15.90
CA PRO A 268 -17.67 13.36 -15.50
C PRO A 268 -19.15 13.23 -15.09
N ASN A 269 -19.91 12.32 -15.72
CA ASN A 269 -21.34 12.17 -15.48
C ASN A 269 -21.68 11.03 -14.51
N ASN A 270 -20.67 10.28 -14.06
CA ASN A 270 -20.83 9.09 -13.21
C ASN A 270 -21.75 8.02 -13.84
N VAL A 271 -21.68 7.85 -15.16
CA VAL A 271 -22.43 6.80 -15.87
C VAL A 271 -21.60 5.52 -15.95
N LEU A 272 -22.25 4.35 -15.87
CA LEU A 272 -21.56 3.05 -15.85
C LEU A 272 -20.61 2.84 -17.05
N GLU A 273 -20.96 3.35 -18.23
CA GLU A 273 -20.10 3.24 -19.42
C GLU A 273 -18.77 3.99 -19.26
N GLU A 274 -18.80 5.18 -18.67
CA GLU A 274 -17.62 5.99 -18.38
C GLU A 274 -16.70 5.25 -17.39
N TRP A 275 -17.28 4.71 -16.32
CA TRP A 275 -16.56 3.90 -15.33
C TRP A 275 -15.97 2.62 -15.91
N ARG A 276 -16.64 2.00 -16.88
CA ARG A 276 -16.09 0.85 -17.60
C ARG A 276 -14.80 1.21 -18.34
N PHE A 277 -14.77 2.35 -19.03
CA PHE A 277 -13.55 2.83 -19.68
C PHE A 277 -12.47 3.17 -18.66
N ASP A 278 -12.85 3.82 -17.55
CA ASP A 278 -11.94 4.15 -16.45
C ASP A 278 -11.25 2.89 -15.89
N PHE A 279 -12.01 1.85 -15.53
CA PHE A 279 -11.46 0.59 -15.01
C PHE A 279 -10.51 -0.11 -15.99
N ILE A 280 -10.80 -0.07 -17.30
CA ILE A 280 -9.92 -0.64 -18.33
C ILE A 280 -8.61 0.14 -18.43
N GLN A 281 -8.66 1.47 -18.40
CA GLN A 281 -7.46 2.30 -18.45
C GLN A 281 -6.56 2.10 -17.22
N PHE A 282 -7.17 2.02 -16.04
CA PHE A 282 -6.44 1.69 -14.80
C PHE A 282 -5.83 0.29 -14.86
N TYR A 283 -6.55 -0.71 -15.37
CA TYR A 283 -5.99 -2.05 -15.60
C TYR A 283 -4.75 -1.99 -16.50
N LEU A 284 -4.82 -1.29 -17.63
CA LEU A 284 -3.68 -1.17 -18.55
C LEU A 284 -2.47 -0.50 -17.89
N LEU A 285 -2.69 0.58 -17.14
CA LEU A 285 -1.61 1.30 -16.44
C LEU A 285 -0.94 0.41 -15.38
N ILE A 286 -1.73 -0.30 -14.60
CA ILE A 286 -1.23 -1.25 -13.59
C ILE A 286 -0.49 -2.41 -14.26
N ALA A 287 -1.02 -2.94 -15.36
CA ALA A 287 -0.40 -4.03 -16.12
C ALA A 287 0.96 -3.61 -16.73
N ILE A 288 1.04 -2.41 -17.31
CA ILE A 288 2.29 -1.84 -17.84
C ILE A 288 3.33 -1.70 -16.72
N SER A 289 2.92 -1.13 -15.58
CA SER A 289 3.80 -0.97 -14.41
C SER A 289 4.34 -2.31 -13.90
N SER A 290 3.49 -3.34 -13.86
CA SER A 290 3.88 -4.71 -13.52
C SER A 290 4.83 -5.33 -14.54
N TYR A 291 4.60 -5.08 -15.84
CA TYR A 291 5.43 -5.60 -16.92
C TYR A 291 6.84 -4.98 -16.89
N VAL A 292 6.94 -3.67 -16.71
CA VAL A 292 8.22 -2.96 -16.54
C VAL A 292 9.02 -3.56 -15.38
N PHE A 293 8.37 -3.76 -14.22
CA PHE A 293 9.02 -4.40 -13.07
C PHE A 293 9.52 -5.81 -13.40
N LYS A 294 8.68 -6.63 -14.04
CA LYS A 294 9.01 -8.02 -14.38
C LYS A 294 10.18 -8.11 -15.36
N ILE A 295 10.27 -7.22 -16.35
CA ILE A 295 11.37 -7.18 -17.33
C ILE A 295 12.67 -6.74 -16.67
N VAL A 296 12.66 -5.61 -15.97
CA VAL A 296 13.91 -5.04 -15.46
C VAL A 296 14.56 -5.99 -14.46
N ILE A 297 13.77 -6.61 -13.58
CA ILE A 297 14.28 -7.61 -12.64
C ILE A 297 14.80 -8.87 -13.37
N LEU A 298 14.18 -9.29 -14.48
CA LEU A 298 14.67 -10.41 -15.30
C LEU A 298 16.01 -10.09 -15.94
N ILE A 299 16.13 -8.90 -16.56
CA ILE A 299 17.37 -8.47 -17.22
C ILE A 299 18.52 -8.48 -16.23
N ILE A 300 18.31 -7.97 -15.02
CA ILE A 300 19.33 -7.94 -13.96
C ILE A 300 19.73 -9.36 -13.54
N GLN A 301 18.75 -10.25 -13.36
CA GLN A 301 19.03 -11.65 -13.03
C GLN A 301 19.88 -12.33 -14.12
N CYS A 302 19.57 -12.09 -15.40
CA CYS A 302 20.34 -12.62 -16.52
C CYS A 302 21.77 -12.06 -16.53
N ILE A 303 21.95 -10.75 -16.37
CA ILE A 303 23.28 -10.11 -16.33
C ILE A 303 24.14 -10.71 -15.22
N ILE A 304 23.57 -10.87 -14.01
CA ILE A 304 24.29 -11.48 -12.88
C ILE A 304 24.66 -12.92 -13.22
N PHE A 305 23.72 -13.73 -13.75
CA PHE A 305 24.00 -15.12 -14.11
C PHE A 305 25.11 -15.23 -15.18
N THR A 306 25.10 -14.37 -16.21
CA THR A 306 26.14 -14.33 -17.24
C THR A 306 27.51 -13.98 -16.66
N ILE A 307 27.60 -12.99 -15.77
CA ILE A 307 28.87 -12.60 -15.14
C ILE A 307 29.43 -13.75 -14.28
N TYR A 308 28.58 -14.47 -13.56
CA TYR A 308 29.00 -15.58 -12.71
C TYR A 308 29.30 -16.87 -13.49
N SER A 309 28.68 -17.08 -14.65
CA SER A 309 28.98 -18.23 -15.52
C SER A 309 30.30 -18.09 -16.30
N GLN A 310 30.90 -16.89 -16.32
CA GLN A 310 32.18 -16.60 -16.98
C GLN A 310 33.38 -16.64 -16.00
N LYS A 311 33.15 -17.05 -14.74
CA LYS A 311 34.18 -17.31 -13.72
C LYS A 311 34.16 -18.78 -13.34
#